data_AF-A0A8S8ZBA7-F1
#
_entry.id   AF-A0A8S8ZBA7-F1
#
_cell.length_a   1.000
_cell.length_b   1.000
_cell.length_c   1.000
_cell.angle_alpha   90.00
_cell.angle_beta   90.00
_cell.angle_gamma   90.00
#
_symmetry.space_group_name_H-M   'P 1'
#
loop_
_entity.id
_entity.type
_entity.pdbx_description
1 polymer ?
#
loop_
_entity_poly.entity_id
_entity_poly.type
_entity_poly.pdbx_seq_one_letter_code
_entity_poly.pdbx_strand_id
1 'polypeptide(L)'
;MGHRKRSQPRRGSLAYSPRIRAKSMEARVRAWPKVEGDEPRLLAHAGYKAGCVQLVSIDDREHTPSHGKQLVTLGTVIATPPIP
;
A
#
# COMPACT_ATOMS: atom_id res chain seq x y z
N MET A 1 8.34 1.39 41.25
CA MET A 1 7.61 1.38 39.96
C MET A 1 6.12 1.25 40.27
N GLY A 2 5.35 2.33 40.16
CA GLY A 2 3.92 2.34 40.50
C GLY A 2 3.04 1.84 39.37
N HIS A 3 1.92 1.19 39.71
CA HIS A 3 0.91 0.81 38.73
C HIS A 3 0.39 2.05 37.99
N ARG A 4 0.21 1.91 36.67
CA ARG A 4 -0.25 3.01 35.84
C ARG A 4 -1.67 3.42 36.24
N LYS A 5 -1.88 4.72 36.50
CA LYS A 5 -3.20 5.25 36.95
C LYS A 5 -4.36 5.01 35.97
N ARG A 6 -4.10 4.93 34.66
CA ARG A 6 -5.11 4.70 33.60
C ARG A 6 -4.57 3.76 32.53
N SER A 7 -5.41 2.86 32.04
CA SER A 7 -5.09 2.01 30.88
C SER A 7 -4.96 2.87 29.61
N GLN A 8 -4.01 2.52 28.74
CA GLN A 8 -3.88 3.10 27.40
C GLN A 8 -3.29 2.01 26.48
N PRO A 9 -3.67 1.99 25.18
CA PRO A 9 -2.99 1.16 24.20
C PRO A 9 -1.48 1.38 24.18
N ARG A 10 -0.76 0.35 23.73
CA ARG A 10 0.68 0.42 23.50
C ARG A 10 1.01 1.44 22.43
N ARG A 11 2.15 2.12 22.57
CA ARG A 11 2.64 3.08 21.58
C ARG A 11 3.37 2.35 20.46
N GLY A 12 2.60 1.93 19.47
CA GLY A 12 3.08 1.29 18.24
C GLY A 12 3.05 -0.24 18.29
N SER A 13 3.02 -0.84 17.11
CA SER A 13 3.05 -2.30 16.94
C SER A 13 4.45 -2.85 17.16
N LEU A 14 4.54 -3.96 17.90
CA LEU A 14 5.79 -4.69 18.15
C LEU A 14 6.23 -5.52 16.94
N ALA A 15 5.34 -5.80 15.98
CA ALA A 15 5.66 -6.56 14.78
C ALA A 15 6.69 -5.87 13.87
N TYR A 16 6.85 -4.55 14.02
CA TYR A 16 7.81 -3.74 13.26
C TYR A 16 9.09 -3.43 14.06
N SER A 17 9.36 -4.19 15.12
CA SER A 17 10.62 -4.14 15.87
C SER A 17 11.56 -5.26 15.43
N PRO A 18 12.89 -5.04 15.40
CA PRO A 18 13.59 -3.79 15.70
C PRO A 18 13.44 -2.75 14.58
N ARG A 19 13.32 -1.46 14.94
CA ARG A 19 13.21 -0.34 13.98
C ARG A 19 14.58 0.09 13.48
N ILE A 20 15.24 -0.79 12.73
CA ILE A 20 16.54 -0.56 12.13
C ILE A 20 16.40 -0.32 10.62
N ARG A 21 17.47 0.18 9.98
CA ARG A 21 17.50 0.33 8.52
C ARG A 21 17.39 -1.06 7.86
N ALA A 22 16.63 -1.13 6.76
CA ALA A 22 16.60 -2.33 5.93
C ALA A 22 17.99 -2.61 5.33
N LYS A 23 18.31 -3.89 5.11
CA LYS A 23 19.60 -4.32 4.53
C LYS A 23 19.74 -3.95 3.05
N SER A 24 18.63 -3.87 2.32
CA SER A 24 18.59 -3.52 0.89
C SER A 24 17.59 -2.39 0.65
N MET A 25 17.82 -1.62 -0.41
CA MET A 25 16.88 -0.63 -0.94
C MET A 25 15.78 -1.29 -1.79
N GLU A 26 16.02 -2.50 -2.29
CA GLU A 26 15.08 -3.24 -3.11
C GLU A 26 14.00 -3.91 -2.26
N ALA A 27 12.76 -3.93 -2.79
CA ALA A 27 11.66 -4.61 -2.15
C ALA A 27 11.83 -6.14 -2.26
N ARG A 28 11.74 -6.83 -1.11
CA ARG A 28 11.75 -8.30 -1.06
C ARG A 28 10.34 -8.86 -0.89
N VAL A 29 9.82 -9.53 -1.92
CA VAL A 29 8.57 -10.30 -1.84
C VAL A 29 8.81 -11.58 -1.06
N ARG A 30 8.09 -11.79 0.05
CA ARG A 30 8.26 -12.97 0.93
C ARG A 30 7.25 -14.07 0.67
N ALA A 31 6.11 -13.73 0.09
CA ALA A 31 5.05 -14.64 -0.25
C ALA A 31 4.42 -14.19 -1.57
N TRP A 32 4.24 -15.13 -2.49
CA TRP A 32 3.57 -14.91 -3.76
C TRP A 32 2.13 -15.41 -3.66
N PRO A 33 1.16 -14.78 -4.35
CA PRO A 33 -0.20 -15.28 -4.41
C PRO A 33 -0.22 -16.66 -5.07
N LYS A 34 -1.16 -17.51 -4.65
CA LYS A 34 -1.50 -18.71 -5.41
C LYS A 34 -2.24 -18.26 -6.65
N VAL A 35 -1.75 -18.66 -7.81
CA VAL A 35 -2.34 -18.27 -9.09
C VAL A 35 -2.84 -19.53 -9.78
N GLU A 36 -4.14 -19.57 -10.02
CA GLU A 36 -4.80 -20.61 -10.80
C GLU A 36 -4.99 -20.10 -12.23
N GLY A 37 -4.61 -20.92 -13.20
CA GLY A 37 -4.67 -20.61 -14.62
C GLY A 37 -3.76 -21.55 -15.39
N ASP A 38 -4.12 -21.81 -16.64
CA ASP A 38 -3.43 -22.80 -17.48
C ASP A 38 -2.10 -22.27 -18.04
N GLU A 39 -1.90 -20.95 -18.03
CA GLU A 39 -0.74 -20.29 -18.63
C GLU A 39 0.14 -19.57 -17.59
N PRO A 40 1.49 -19.61 -17.75
CA PRO A 40 2.42 -18.83 -16.93
C PRO A 40 2.18 -17.33 -17.05
N ARG A 41 2.21 -16.61 -15.92
CA ARG A 41 2.03 -15.14 -15.85
C ARG A 41 3.08 -14.47 -14.99
N LEU A 42 3.45 -13.24 -15.35
CA LEU A 42 4.28 -12.37 -14.51
C LEU A 42 3.46 -11.85 -13.32
N LEU A 43 4.01 -11.96 -12.10
CA LEU A 43 3.31 -11.61 -10.86
C LEU A 43 3.70 -10.25 -10.27
N ALA A 44 4.83 -9.68 -10.73
CA ALA A 44 5.30 -8.38 -10.29
C ALA A 44 6.06 -7.69 -11.41
N HIS A 45 6.10 -6.35 -11.29
CA HIS A 45 6.89 -5.47 -12.15
C HIS A 45 7.61 -4.44 -11.29
N ALA A 46 8.81 -4.03 -11.71
CA ALA A 46 9.56 -2.98 -11.02
C ALA A 46 9.06 -1.60 -11.44
N GLY A 47 8.94 -0.68 -10.48
CA GLY A 47 8.50 0.69 -10.75
C GLY A 47 9.12 1.69 -9.79
N TYR A 48 9.18 2.94 -10.23
CA TYR A 48 9.76 4.05 -9.48
C TYR A 48 8.68 5.09 -9.19
N LYS A 49 8.64 5.59 -7.94
CA LYS A 49 7.72 6.68 -7.58
C LYS A 49 8.11 7.95 -8.33
N ALA A 50 7.26 8.42 -9.22
CA ALA A 50 7.48 9.63 -10.01
C ALA A 50 6.90 10.88 -9.33
N GLY A 51 5.73 10.75 -8.69
CA GLY A 51 5.08 11.89 -8.04
C GLY A 51 3.74 11.54 -7.42
N CYS A 52 3.09 12.55 -6.85
CA CYS A 52 1.72 12.46 -6.35
C CYS A 52 0.86 13.53 -7.02
N VAL A 53 -0.39 13.21 -7.33
CA VAL A 53 -1.35 14.09 -8.00
C VAL A 53 -2.70 14.02 -7.29
N GLN A 54 -3.55 15.04 -7.48
CA GLN A 54 -4.95 14.97 -7.11
C GLN A 54 -5.76 14.41 -8.28
N LEU A 55 -6.53 13.37 -8.03
CA LEU A 55 -7.41 12.73 -8.99
C LEU A 55 -8.84 13.19 -8.72
N VAL A 56 -9.49 13.63 -9.77
CA VAL A 56 -10.88 14.04 -9.76
C VAL A 56 -11.67 12.96 -10.48
N SER A 57 -12.45 12.18 -9.74
CA SER A 57 -13.23 11.05 -10.28
C SER A 57 -14.70 11.15 -9.89
N ILE A 58 -15.56 10.41 -10.58
CA ILE A 58 -16.96 10.20 -10.18
C ILE A 58 -17.00 8.93 -9.34
N ASP A 59 -17.68 8.95 -8.18
CA ASP A 59 -17.90 7.72 -7.39
C ASP A 59 -19.02 6.89 -8.01
N ASP A 60 -18.66 5.75 -8.59
CA ASP A 60 -19.58 4.82 -9.25
C ASP A 60 -20.13 3.73 -8.30
N ARG A 61 -19.59 3.63 -7.08
CA ARG A 61 -20.00 2.63 -6.10
C ARG A 61 -21.40 2.92 -5.58
N GLU A 62 -22.30 1.95 -5.73
CA GLU A 62 -23.66 2.02 -5.22
C GLU A 62 -23.68 2.06 -3.68
N HIS A 63 -24.73 2.66 -3.11
CA HIS A 63 -24.95 2.80 -1.67
C HIS A 63 -23.89 3.61 -0.89
N THR A 64 -23.03 4.39 -1.56
CA THR A 64 -22.17 5.37 -0.90
C THR A 64 -22.84 6.75 -0.85
N PRO A 65 -22.59 7.58 0.20
CA PRO A 65 -23.10 8.95 0.26
C PRO A 65 -22.65 9.86 -0.91
N SER A 66 -21.56 9.46 -1.57
CA SER A 66 -20.91 10.14 -2.69
C SER A 66 -21.28 9.59 -4.07
N HIS A 67 -22.16 8.59 -4.16
CA HIS A 67 -22.54 7.98 -5.44
C HIS A 67 -23.02 9.02 -6.46
N GLY A 68 -22.46 8.97 -7.67
CA GLY A 68 -22.73 9.91 -8.77
C GLY A 68 -22.14 11.31 -8.60
N LYS A 69 -21.39 11.57 -7.52
CA LYS A 69 -20.76 12.87 -7.24
C LYS A 69 -19.26 12.82 -7.51
N GLN A 70 -18.68 14.01 -7.71
CA GLN A 70 -17.25 14.20 -7.86
C GLN A 70 -16.53 13.98 -6.52
N LEU A 71 -15.48 13.18 -6.54
CA LEU A 71 -14.54 12.95 -5.45
C LEU A 71 -13.15 13.42 -5.86
N VAL A 72 -12.44 14.03 -4.90
CA VAL A 72 -11.03 14.38 -5.04
C VAL A 72 -10.23 13.43 -4.16
N THR A 73 -9.38 12.62 -4.78
CA THR A 73 -8.51 11.65 -4.10
C THR A 73 -7.04 11.92 -4.42
N LEU A 74 -6.13 11.37 -3.62
CA LEU A 74 -4.69 11.46 -3.90
C LEU A 74 -4.24 10.21 -4.66
N GLY A 75 -3.67 10.43 -5.85
CA GLY A 75 -3.01 9.40 -6.66
C GLY A 75 -1.50 9.47 -6.51
N THR A 76 -0.83 8.32 -6.57
CA THR A 76 0.64 8.23 -6.72
C THR A 76 0.95 7.73 -8.12
N VAL A 77 1.76 8.48 -8.87
CA VAL A 77 2.22 8.08 -10.21
C VAL A 77 3.48 7.24 -10.05
N ILE A 78 3.46 6.03 -10.61
CA ILE A 78 4.59 5.10 -10.66
C ILE A 78 5.05 4.99 -12.11
N ALA A 79 6.32 5.32 -12.37
CA ALA A 79 6.95 5.10 -13.66
C ALA A 79 7.44 3.65 -13.75
N THR A 80 7.00 2.93 -14.77
CA THR A 80 7.32 1.51 -15.00
C THR A 80 7.98 1.37 -16.38
N PRO A 81 9.32 1.50 -16.49
CA PRO A 81 10.00 1.29 -17.77
C PRO A 81 9.83 -0.17 -18.24
N PRO A 82 9.94 -0.44 -19.55
CA PRO A 82 10.02 -1.80 -20.08
C PRO A 82 11.22 -2.52 -19.47
N ILE A 83 11.00 -3.74 -18.98
CA ILE A 83 12.07 -4.61 -18.53
C ILE A 83 12.49 -5.46 -19.74
N PRO A 84 13.76 -5.42 -20.17
CA PRO A 84 14.26 -6.22 -21.28
C PRO A 84 14.37 -7.71 -20.94
#